data_AF-A0A540L4L8-F1
#
_entry.id   AF-A0A540L4L8-F1
#
_cell.length_a   1.000
_cell.length_b   1.000
_cell.length_c   1.000
_cell.angle_alpha   90.00
_cell.angle_beta   90.00
_cell.angle_gamma   90.00
#
_symmetry.space_group_name_H-M   'P 1'
#
loop_
_entity.id
_entity.type
_entity.pdbx_description
1 polymer ?
#
loop_
_entity_poly.entity_id
_entity_poly.type
_entity_poly.pdbx_seq_one_letter_code
_entity_poly.pdbx_strand_id
1 'polypeptide(L)'
;MQLRPIDSLGYPGRTYKFYNGSTVYPFGYNLSYTQFNYTLRSAKRSLDINLRKSQHCRDIEYKDHEYKPPCPAVLIDDLQCNHEFGFGVEVKNAGKRDGSEVIIVYSKPPNGIAATHAKQVIGFKRVFVKAEKSETVNFVFNACKSLGFVNYNAYNLLTSGRHTISIGDDVVSFPIQVNI
;
A
#
# COMPACT_ATOMS: atom_id res chain seq x y z
N MET A 1 -5.61 -13.39 -18.62
CA MET A 1 -6.30 -13.81 -17.38
C MET A 1 -6.93 -12.59 -16.73
N GLN A 2 -8.22 -12.62 -16.40
CA GLN A 2 -8.93 -11.47 -15.84
C GLN A 2 -8.80 -11.44 -14.31
N LEU A 3 -8.45 -10.29 -13.72
CA LEU A 3 -8.23 -10.15 -12.27
C LEU A 3 -9.27 -9.26 -11.56
N ARG A 4 -9.69 -8.16 -12.21
CA ARG A 4 -10.64 -7.19 -11.66
C ARG A 4 -12.07 -7.75 -11.62
N PRO A 5 -12.89 -7.37 -10.62
CA PRO A 5 -14.29 -7.81 -10.54
C PRO A 5 -15.12 -7.23 -11.68
N ILE A 6 -16.20 -7.94 -12.04
CA ILE A 6 -17.24 -7.46 -12.95
C ILE A 6 -18.59 -7.80 -12.33
N ASP A 7 -19.25 -6.78 -11.79
CA ASP A 7 -20.52 -6.95 -11.08
C ASP A 7 -21.64 -7.45 -12.00
N SER A 8 -21.68 -7.00 -13.26
CA SER A 8 -22.69 -7.43 -14.25
C SER A 8 -22.61 -8.92 -14.62
N LEU A 9 -21.46 -9.56 -14.41
CA LEU A 9 -21.24 -10.98 -14.67
C LEU A 9 -21.19 -11.80 -13.37
N GLY A 10 -21.42 -11.18 -12.21
CA GLY A 10 -21.24 -11.83 -10.91
C GLY A 10 -19.81 -12.31 -10.66
N TYR A 11 -18.81 -11.73 -11.35
CA TYR A 11 -17.42 -12.13 -11.23
C TYR A 11 -16.74 -11.36 -10.09
N PRO A 12 -16.36 -12.00 -8.98
CA PRO A 12 -15.92 -11.30 -7.77
C PRO A 12 -14.47 -10.79 -7.83
N GLY A 13 -13.77 -10.97 -8.95
CA GLY A 13 -12.34 -10.71 -9.06
C GLY A 13 -11.48 -11.84 -8.50
N ARG A 14 -10.15 -11.70 -8.58
CA ARG A 14 -9.17 -12.70 -8.12
C ARG A 14 -8.08 -12.06 -7.30
N THR A 15 -7.48 -12.86 -6.43
CA THR A 15 -6.40 -12.48 -5.49
C THR A 15 -6.86 -11.48 -4.44
N TYR A 16 -6.08 -11.31 -3.37
CA TYR A 16 -6.36 -10.32 -2.32
C TYR A 16 -6.42 -8.87 -2.84
N LYS A 17 -5.87 -8.61 -4.04
CA LYS A 17 -5.85 -7.27 -4.64
C LYS A 17 -7.20 -6.85 -5.20
N PHE A 18 -8.01 -7.79 -5.70
CA PHE A 18 -9.22 -7.47 -6.47
C PHE A 18 -10.45 -8.30 -6.08
N TYR A 19 -10.28 -9.35 -5.27
CA TYR A 19 -11.39 -10.16 -4.81
C TYR A 19 -12.29 -9.35 -3.86
N ASN A 20 -13.58 -9.25 -4.18
CA ASN A 20 -14.58 -8.50 -3.41
C ASN A 20 -15.45 -9.38 -2.49
N GLY A 21 -15.27 -10.71 -2.52
CA GLY A 21 -16.01 -11.64 -1.67
C GLY A 21 -15.38 -11.82 -0.28
N SER A 22 -16.07 -12.57 0.58
CA SER A 22 -15.56 -12.95 1.90
C SER A 22 -14.45 -13.99 1.82
N THR A 23 -13.42 -13.85 2.64
CA THR A 23 -12.32 -14.82 2.78
C THR A 23 -12.38 -15.51 4.13
N VAL A 24 -12.15 -16.83 4.17
CA VAL A 24 -12.05 -17.58 5.44
C VAL A 24 -10.74 -17.23 6.16
N TYR A 25 -9.63 -17.28 5.41
CA TYR A 25 -8.33 -16.77 5.84
C TYR A 25 -7.80 -15.83 4.77
N PRO A 26 -7.58 -14.54 5.08
CA PRO A 26 -7.09 -13.59 4.11
C PRO A 26 -5.62 -13.87 3.75
N PHE A 27 -5.17 -13.32 2.62
CA PHE A 27 -3.76 -13.35 2.27
C PHE A 27 -2.93 -12.66 3.36
N GLY A 28 -1.83 -13.29 3.75
CA GLY A 28 -0.96 -12.79 4.83
C GLY A 28 -1.47 -13.09 6.24
N TYR A 29 -2.57 -13.84 6.38
CA TYR A 29 -2.99 -14.37 7.68
C TYR A 29 -1.91 -15.28 8.27
N ASN A 30 -1.58 -15.06 9.54
CA ASN A 30 -0.57 -15.83 10.25
C ASN A 30 -1.01 -16.13 11.69
N LEU A 31 -0.41 -17.17 12.25
CA LEU A 31 -0.48 -17.52 13.67
C LEU A 31 0.94 -17.63 14.19
N SER A 32 1.13 -17.34 15.47
CA SER A 32 2.41 -17.46 16.15
C SER A 32 2.22 -18.10 17.52
N TYR A 33 3.29 -18.73 18.02
CA TYR A 33 3.33 -19.27 19.39
C TYR A 33 3.55 -18.19 20.45
N THR A 34 3.66 -16.93 20.04
CA THR A 34 3.69 -15.75 20.90
C THR A 34 2.87 -14.61 20.26
N GLN A 35 2.59 -13.55 21.02
CA GLN A 35 1.82 -12.40 20.55
C GLN A 35 2.75 -11.22 20.29
N PHE A 36 2.53 -10.50 19.19
CA PHE A 36 3.32 -9.32 18.83
C PHE A 36 2.46 -8.07 18.75
N ASN A 37 2.95 -6.99 19.34
CA ASN A 37 2.34 -5.67 19.28
C ASN A 37 3.19 -4.75 18.41
N TYR A 38 2.53 -3.90 17.62
CA TYR A 38 3.17 -3.00 16.68
C TYR A 38 2.95 -1.55 17.12
N THR A 39 4.02 -0.75 17.10
CA THR A 39 3.93 0.69 17.38
C THR A 39 4.63 1.46 16.27
N LEU A 40 3.93 2.41 15.65
CA LEU A 40 4.54 3.30 14.66
C LEU A 40 5.49 4.26 15.37
N ARG A 41 6.78 4.25 15.02
CA ARG A 41 7.81 5.11 15.61
C ARG A 41 8.04 6.38 14.78
N SER A 42 8.12 6.24 13.46
CA SER A 42 8.29 7.34 12.54
C SER A 42 7.61 7.01 11.21
N ALA A 43 7.11 8.02 10.51
CA ALA A 43 6.54 7.84 9.17
C ALA A 43 6.54 9.16 8.40
N LYS A 44 7.04 9.12 7.16
CA LYS A 44 6.86 10.23 6.21
C LYS A 44 5.39 10.33 5.82
N ARG A 45 4.80 11.52 5.93
CA ARG A 45 3.36 11.77 5.73
C ARG A 45 3.02 12.46 4.42
N SER A 46 3.98 13.06 3.75
CA SER A 46 3.80 13.71 2.46
C SER A 46 4.98 13.44 1.53
N LEU A 47 4.71 13.49 0.24
CA LEU A 47 5.69 13.39 -0.82
C LEU A 47 5.31 14.34 -1.95
N ASP A 48 6.17 15.32 -2.19
CA ASP A 48 6.00 16.29 -3.27
C ASP A 48 6.82 15.86 -4.48
N ILE A 49 6.16 15.73 -5.64
CA ILE A 49 6.75 15.28 -6.90
C ILE A 49 6.62 16.41 -7.91
N ASN A 50 7.67 17.21 -8.02
CA ASN A 50 7.66 18.35 -8.94
C ASN A 50 7.77 17.88 -10.40
N LEU A 51 6.76 18.22 -11.20
CA LEU A 51 6.75 17.90 -12.63
C LEU A 51 7.67 18.82 -13.44
N ARG A 52 8.40 18.22 -14.38
CA ARG A 52 9.16 18.92 -15.42
C ARG A 52 8.25 19.26 -16.60
N LYS A 53 8.69 20.19 -17.46
CA LYS A 53 7.91 20.63 -18.64
C LYS A 53 7.46 19.51 -19.59
N SER A 54 8.19 18.40 -19.64
CA SER A 54 7.88 17.22 -20.46
C SER A 54 6.95 16.21 -19.78
N GLN A 55 6.66 16.38 -18.50
CA GLN A 55 5.80 15.49 -17.72
C GLN A 55 4.41 16.10 -17.65
N HIS A 56 3.40 15.32 -18.04
CA HIS A 56 2.03 15.80 -18.14
C HIS A 56 1.11 15.04 -17.19
N CYS A 57 0.18 15.78 -16.59
CA CYS A 57 -0.92 15.21 -15.86
C CYS A 57 -1.78 14.36 -16.79
N ARG A 58 -2.13 13.17 -16.32
CA ARG A 58 -3.02 12.25 -16.98
C ARG A 58 -4.33 12.18 -16.23
N ASP A 59 -5.38 12.26 -17.02
CA ASP A 59 -6.72 12.07 -16.53
C ASP A 59 -6.98 10.59 -16.22
N ILE A 60 -7.67 10.31 -15.11
CA ILE A 60 -8.08 8.96 -14.73
C ILE A 60 -9.56 8.95 -14.32
N GLU A 61 -10.17 7.78 -14.42
CA GLU A 61 -11.55 7.55 -14.02
C GLU A 61 -11.66 7.54 -12.48
N TYR A 62 -12.60 8.33 -11.98
CA TYR A 62 -13.06 8.31 -10.60
C TYR A 62 -14.50 7.78 -10.58
N LYS A 63 -14.91 7.19 -9.46
CA LYS A 63 -16.30 6.83 -9.21
C LYS A 63 -17.14 8.10 -9.10
N ASP A 64 -18.42 8.00 -9.44
CA ASP A 64 -19.34 9.14 -9.41
C ASP A 64 -19.33 9.84 -8.05
N HIS A 65 -19.37 11.17 -8.06
CA HIS A 65 -19.34 12.05 -6.88
C HIS A 65 -18.03 12.09 -6.07
N GLU A 66 -16.97 11.44 -6.50
CA GLU A 66 -15.66 11.53 -5.84
C GLU A 66 -14.86 12.76 -6.30
N TYR A 67 -14.07 13.32 -5.37
CA TYR A 67 -13.24 14.47 -5.67
C TYR A 67 -12.06 14.08 -6.57
N LYS A 68 -11.96 14.74 -7.72
CA LYS A 68 -10.87 14.58 -8.67
C LYS A 68 -9.89 15.74 -8.55
N PRO A 69 -8.63 15.51 -8.16
CA PRO A 69 -7.65 16.58 -8.03
C PRO A 69 -7.26 17.14 -9.42
N PRO A 70 -6.74 18.38 -9.49
CA PRO A 70 -6.38 19.02 -10.77
C PRO A 70 -5.37 18.24 -11.61
N CYS A 71 -4.44 17.55 -10.96
CA CYS A 71 -3.50 16.62 -11.59
C CYS A 71 -3.71 15.21 -11.01
N PRO A 72 -4.59 14.38 -11.60
CA PRO A 72 -4.96 13.09 -11.02
C PRO A 72 -3.85 12.06 -10.95
N ALA A 73 -3.06 11.95 -12.01
CA ALA A 73 -1.95 11.01 -12.07
C ALA A 73 -0.89 11.47 -13.07
N VAL A 74 0.28 10.83 -13.02
CA VAL A 74 1.36 11.00 -14.00
C VAL A 74 1.91 9.63 -14.39
N LEU A 75 2.37 9.50 -15.63
CA LEU A 75 3.00 8.28 -16.12
C LEU A 75 4.32 8.06 -15.39
N ILE A 76 4.49 6.88 -14.79
CA ILE A 76 5.71 6.53 -14.05
C ILE A 76 6.94 6.55 -14.96
N ASP A 77 6.79 6.13 -16.22
CA ASP A 77 7.90 6.09 -17.18
C ASP A 77 8.44 7.49 -17.54
N ASP A 78 7.62 8.54 -17.36
CA ASP A 78 8.05 9.92 -17.58
C ASP A 78 8.80 10.49 -16.36
N LEU A 79 8.72 9.84 -15.19
CA LEU A 79 9.32 10.28 -13.94
C LEU A 79 10.73 9.69 -13.75
N GLN A 80 11.63 10.45 -13.12
CA GLN A 80 12.95 9.92 -12.72
C GLN A 80 12.85 8.89 -11.58
N CYS A 81 11.73 8.87 -10.87
CA CYS A 81 11.43 7.89 -9.81
C CYS A 81 12.54 7.71 -8.77
N ASN A 82 13.16 8.80 -8.33
CA ASN A 82 14.15 8.84 -7.23
C ASN A 82 13.51 9.15 -5.87
N HIS A 83 12.20 9.39 -5.82
CA HIS A 83 11.49 9.73 -4.61
C HIS A 83 11.30 8.50 -3.72
N GLU A 84 11.72 8.63 -2.47
CA GLU A 84 11.57 7.60 -1.46
C GLU A 84 10.77 8.10 -0.26
N PHE A 85 10.10 7.16 0.38
CA PHE A 85 9.46 7.36 1.68
C PHE A 85 9.82 6.19 2.59
N GLY A 86 9.93 6.49 3.88
CA GLY A 86 10.28 5.49 4.88
C GLY A 86 9.50 5.68 6.16
N PHE A 87 9.49 4.62 6.95
CA PHE A 87 8.86 4.57 8.26
C PHE A 87 9.54 3.53 9.13
N GLY A 88 9.50 3.75 10.44
CA GLY A 88 9.97 2.82 11.46
C GLY A 88 8.79 2.24 12.23
N VAL A 89 8.76 0.92 12.38
CA VAL A 89 7.81 0.21 13.25
C VAL A 89 8.57 -0.53 14.33
N GLU A 90 8.14 -0.36 15.57
CA GLU A 90 8.58 -1.20 16.67
C GLU A 90 7.68 -2.42 16.79
N VAL A 91 8.29 -3.60 16.86
CA VAL A 91 7.62 -4.87 17.10
C VAL A 91 8.01 -5.36 18.48
N LYS A 92 7.04 -5.42 19.39
CA LYS A 92 7.22 -5.95 20.74
C LYS A 92 6.64 -7.34 20.84
N ASN A 93 7.43 -8.31 21.27
CA ASN A 93 6.94 -9.63 21.66
C ASN A 93 6.33 -9.54 23.06
N ALA A 94 5.01 -9.68 23.16
CA ALA A 94 4.25 -9.59 24.40
C ALA A 94 4.04 -10.95 25.09
N GLY A 95 4.51 -12.06 24.50
CA GLY A 95 4.40 -13.38 25.10
C GLY A 95 5.69 -13.89 25.73
N LYS A 96 5.59 -15.09 26.32
CA LYS A 96 6.65 -15.73 27.12
C LYS A 96 7.62 -16.60 26.31
N ARG A 97 7.48 -16.61 24.98
CA ARG A 97 8.31 -17.41 24.08
C ARG A 97 8.96 -16.51 23.05
N ASP A 98 10.22 -16.78 22.74
CA ASP A 98 10.91 -16.18 21.61
C ASP A 98 10.18 -16.55 20.31
N GLY A 99 10.17 -15.64 19.34
CA GLY A 99 9.46 -15.87 18.08
C GLY A 99 9.99 -15.03 16.94
N SER A 100 9.70 -15.46 15.72
CA SER A 100 9.87 -14.64 14.52
C SER A 100 8.53 -14.07 14.09
N GLU A 101 8.51 -12.78 13.77
CA GLU A 101 7.35 -12.10 13.20
C GLU A 101 7.62 -11.70 11.74
N VAL A 102 6.61 -11.81 10.87
CA VAL A 102 6.70 -11.44 9.45
C VAL A 102 5.85 -10.21 9.21
N ILE A 103 6.52 -9.07 9.10
CA ILE A 103 5.89 -7.78 8.86
C ILE A 103 5.64 -7.64 7.37
N ILE A 104 4.37 -7.71 6.95
CA ILE A 104 3.95 -7.44 5.56
C ILE A 104 3.44 -6.02 5.46
N VAL A 105 3.94 -5.25 4.49
CA VAL A 105 3.55 -3.86 4.26
C VAL A 105 2.72 -3.78 2.98
N TYR A 106 1.55 -3.17 3.11
CA TYR A 106 0.62 -2.92 2.03
C TYR A 106 0.53 -1.43 1.71
N SER A 107 0.38 -1.12 0.42
CA SER A 107 -0.07 0.17 -0.08
C SER A 107 -1.52 0.07 -0.54
N LYS A 108 -2.31 1.08 -0.21
CA LYS A 108 -3.66 1.30 -0.72
C LYS A 108 -3.68 2.63 -1.49
N PRO A 109 -4.16 2.64 -2.74
CA PRO A 109 -4.29 3.86 -3.52
C PRO A 109 -5.36 4.79 -2.93
N PRO A 110 -5.43 6.06 -3.37
CA PRO A 110 -6.49 6.97 -2.96
C PRO A 110 -7.88 6.39 -3.25
N ASN A 111 -8.82 6.68 -2.35
CA ASN A 111 -10.22 6.31 -2.54
C ASN A 111 -10.81 7.01 -3.77
N GLY A 112 -11.88 6.43 -4.31
CA GLY A 112 -12.62 7.01 -5.43
C GLY A 112 -12.04 6.72 -6.81
N ILE A 113 -10.79 6.24 -6.93
CA ILE A 113 -10.23 5.86 -8.24
C ILE A 113 -10.91 4.57 -8.73
N ALA A 114 -11.43 4.59 -9.95
CA ALA A 114 -12.10 3.44 -10.53
C ALA A 114 -11.10 2.31 -10.80
N ALA A 115 -11.56 1.06 -10.59
CA ALA A 115 -10.85 -0.16 -10.99
C ALA A 115 -9.41 -0.34 -10.48
N THR A 116 -9.10 0.32 -9.38
CA THR A 116 -7.84 0.12 -8.67
C THR A 116 -7.89 -1.11 -7.76
N HIS A 117 -6.73 -1.56 -7.29
CA HIS A 117 -6.64 -2.66 -6.34
C HIS A 117 -7.01 -2.21 -4.92
N ALA A 118 -7.57 -3.11 -4.12
CA ALA A 118 -7.94 -2.82 -2.73
C ALA A 118 -6.71 -2.57 -1.85
N LYS A 119 -5.68 -3.41 -1.98
CA LYS A 119 -4.35 -3.26 -1.37
C LYS A 119 -3.29 -4.02 -2.16
N GLN A 120 -2.03 -3.61 -2.08
CA GLN A 120 -0.89 -4.25 -2.72
C GLN A 120 0.26 -4.39 -1.75
N VAL A 121 0.87 -5.58 -1.66
CA VAL A 121 2.14 -5.75 -0.94
C VAL A 121 3.22 -4.93 -1.63
N ILE A 122 3.89 -4.07 -0.86
CA ILE A 122 5.04 -3.27 -1.31
C ILE A 122 6.36 -3.77 -0.73
N GLY A 123 6.31 -4.58 0.33
CA GLY A 123 7.47 -5.25 0.90
C GLY A 123 7.12 -6.06 2.13
N PHE A 124 8.08 -6.85 2.60
CA PHE A 124 7.98 -7.58 3.85
C PHE A 124 9.35 -7.77 4.49
N LYS A 125 9.39 -7.95 5.82
CA LYS A 125 10.59 -8.32 6.55
C LYS A 125 10.25 -9.33 7.64
N ARG A 126 11.14 -10.31 7.84
CA ARG A 126 11.07 -11.21 8.99
C ARG A 126 12.03 -10.72 10.07
N VAL A 127 11.55 -10.60 11.31
CA VAL A 127 12.33 -10.17 12.47
C VAL A 127 12.20 -11.20 13.58
N PHE A 128 13.31 -11.52 14.24
CA PHE A 128 13.31 -12.36 15.43
C PHE A 128 13.27 -11.48 16.66
N VAL A 129 12.31 -11.71 17.56
CA VAL A 129 12.12 -10.92 18.78
C VAL A 129 12.01 -11.87 19.97
N LYS A 130 12.93 -11.73 20.91
CA LYS A 130 12.91 -12.50 22.17
C LYS A 130 11.68 -12.19 23.00
N ALA A 131 11.28 -13.10 23.87
CA ALA A 131 10.17 -12.91 24.80
C ALA A 131 10.33 -11.58 25.57
N GLU A 132 9.23 -10.82 25.64
CA GLU A 132 9.16 -9.51 26.33
C GLU A 132 10.12 -8.43 25.80
N LYS A 133 10.77 -8.65 24.65
CA LYS A 133 11.65 -7.67 24.00
C LYS A 133 10.96 -6.98 22.83
N SER A 134 11.60 -5.90 22.37
CA SER A 134 11.18 -5.13 21.21
C SER A 134 12.32 -5.01 20.21
N GLU A 135 11.98 -5.05 18.92
CA GLU A 135 12.89 -4.76 17.81
C GLU A 135 12.30 -3.65 16.94
N THR A 136 13.14 -2.72 16.47
CA THR A 136 12.71 -1.66 15.55
C THR A 136 13.09 -2.04 14.13
N VAL A 137 12.09 -2.06 13.25
CA VAL A 137 12.25 -2.37 11.83
C VAL A 137 11.95 -1.14 10.99
N ASN A 138 12.96 -0.71 10.23
CA ASN A 138 12.83 0.42 9.31
C ASN A 138 12.54 -0.07 7.90
N PHE A 139 11.61 0.59 7.22
CA PHE A 139 11.28 0.37 5.82
C PHE A 139 11.59 1.63 5.01
N VAL A 140 12.10 1.43 3.80
CA VAL A 140 12.31 2.47 2.80
C VAL A 140 11.78 1.94 1.49
N PHE A 141 10.93 2.72 0.83
CA PHE A 141 10.23 2.35 -0.38
C PHE A 141 10.37 3.43 -1.44
N ASN A 142 10.56 3.00 -2.67
CA ASN A 142 10.49 3.87 -3.83
C ASN A 142 9.03 4.19 -4.15
N ALA A 143 8.69 5.47 -4.29
CA ALA A 143 7.32 5.93 -4.47
C ALA A 143 6.68 5.39 -5.75
N CYS A 144 7.36 5.48 -6.90
CA CYS A 144 6.82 4.99 -8.16
C CYS A 144 6.56 3.48 -8.14
N LYS A 145 7.49 2.70 -7.58
CA LYS A 145 7.36 1.23 -7.53
C LYS A 145 6.28 0.77 -6.54
N SER A 146 6.05 1.53 -5.47
CA SER A 146 5.23 1.09 -4.34
C SER A 146 3.81 1.67 -4.36
N LEU A 147 3.64 2.87 -4.91
CA LEU A 147 2.36 3.58 -4.97
C LEU A 147 1.75 3.58 -6.38
N GLY A 148 2.47 3.06 -7.37
CA GLY A 148 2.00 2.96 -8.75
C GLY A 148 0.87 1.95 -8.91
N PHE A 149 -0.01 2.21 -9.87
CA PHE A 149 -1.03 1.28 -10.31
C PHE A 149 -1.16 1.27 -11.83
N VAL A 150 -1.67 0.17 -12.36
CA VAL A 150 -1.93 0.03 -13.81
C VAL A 150 -3.42 0.27 -14.06
N ASN A 151 -3.74 1.19 -14.98
CA ASN A 151 -5.13 1.47 -15.37
C ASN A 151 -5.66 0.46 -16.43
N TYR A 152 -6.85 0.70 -16.99
CA TYR A 152 -7.41 -0.15 -18.05
C TYR A 152 -6.67 -0.03 -19.39
N ASN A 153 -6.06 1.13 -19.65
CA ASN A 153 -5.29 1.39 -20.86
C ASN A 153 -3.84 0.86 -20.77
N ALA A 154 -3.54 0.04 -19.75
CA ALA A 154 -2.23 -0.52 -19.45
C ALA A 154 -1.13 0.51 -19.15
N TYR A 155 -1.48 1.75 -18.80
CA TYR A 155 -0.51 2.74 -18.33
C TYR A 155 -0.17 2.50 -16.86
N ASN A 156 1.12 2.54 -16.54
CA ASN A 156 1.61 2.54 -15.17
C ASN A 156 1.65 3.97 -14.63
N LEU A 157 0.76 4.27 -13.69
CA LEU A 157 0.46 5.62 -13.24
C LEU A 157 0.76 5.77 -11.76
N LEU A 158 1.30 6.93 -11.39
CA LEU A 158 1.39 7.39 -10.01
C LEU A 158 0.28 8.40 -9.75
N THR A 159 -0.59 8.12 -8.80
CA THR A 159 -1.76 8.96 -8.50
C THR A 159 -1.41 9.99 -7.44
N SER A 160 -1.91 11.21 -7.61
CA SER A 160 -1.92 12.20 -6.54
C SER A 160 -3.01 11.86 -5.51
N GLY A 161 -2.90 12.43 -4.31
CA GLY A 161 -3.85 12.23 -3.24
C GLY A 161 -3.35 11.33 -2.12
N ARG A 162 -4.29 10.88 -1.28
CA ARG A 162 -4.00 10.27 0.01
C ARG A 162 -3.92 8.74 -0.10
N HIS A 163 -2.70 8.23 -0.28
CA HIS A 163 -2.42 6.80 -0.21
C HIS A 163 -2.38 6.35 1.25
N THR A 164 -2.68 5.08 1.52
CA THR A 164 -2.61 4.51 2.87
C THR A 164 -1.60 3.38 2.92
N ILE A 165 -0.63 3.50 3.83
CA ILE A 165 0.32 2.42 4.14
C ILE A 165 -0.23 1.65 5.33
N SER A 166 -0.29 0.33 5.20
CA SER A 166 -0.86 -0.57 6.21
C SER A 166 0.09 -1.71 6.51
N ILE A 167 0.20 -2.10 7.77
CA ILE A 167 1.06 -3.19 8.24
C ILE A 167 0.16 -4.34 8.70
N GLY A 168 0.44 -5.55 8.19
CA GLY A 168 -0.39 -6.73 8.46
C GLY A 168 -1.82 -6.52 7.95
N ASP A 169 -2.81 -7.00 8.71
CA ASP A 169 -4.22 -6.78 8.40
C ASP A 169 -4.73 -5.48 9.05
N ASP A 170 -4.14 -4.36 8.64
CA ASP A 170 -4.48 -3.00 9.11
C ASP A 170 -4.24 -2.75 10.62
N VAL A 171 -3.42 -3.58 11.28
CA VAL A 171 -3.05 -3.44 12.72
C VAL A 171 -2.44 -2.07 13.00
N VAL A 172 -1.60 -1.59 12.08
CA VAL A 172 -1.09 -0.21 12.06
C VAL A 172 -1.29 0.31 10.65
N SER A 173 -1.95 1.46 10.51
CA SER A 173 -2.11 2.13 9.23
C SER A 173 -1.87 3.63 9.36
N PHE A 174 -1.35 4.23 8.29
CA PHE A 174 -1.14 5.67 8.23
C PHE A 174 -1.20 6.19 6.79
N PRO A 175 -1.70 7.42 6.58
CA PRO A 175 -1.72 8.03 5.26
C PRO A 175 -0.35 8.60 4.86
N ILE A 176 -0.09 8.57 3.55
CA ILE A 176 0.92 9.35 2.87
C ILE A 176 0.26 10.16 1.74
N GLN A 177 0.36 11.47 1.82
CA GLN A 177 -0.16 12.40 0.83
C GLN A 177 0.85 12.56 -0.31
N VAL A 178 0.48 12.19 -1.53
CA VAL A 178 1.30 12.42 -2.73
C VAL A 178 0.79 13.67 -3.42
N ASN A 179 1.62 14.70 -3.47
CA ASN A 179 1.36 15.94 -4.20
C ASN A 179 2.17 15.89 -5.48
N ILE A 180 1.50 16.10 -6.60
CA ILE A 180 2.09 16.13 -7.94
C ILE A 180 1.84 17.52 -8.52
#